data_AF-A0A835LGM6-F1
#
_entry.id   AF-A0A835LGM6-F1
#
_cell.length_a   1.000
_cell.length_b   1.000
_cell.length_c   1.000
_cell.angle_alpha   90.00
_cell.angle_beta   90.00
_cell.angle_gamma   90.00
#
_symmetry.space_group_name_H-M   'P 1'
#
loop_
_entity.id
_entity.type
_entity.pdbx_description
1 polymer ?
#
loop_
_entity_poly.entity_id
_entity_poly.type
_entity_poly.pdbx_seq_one_letter_code
_entity_poly.pdbx_strand_id
1 'polypeptide(L)'
;MVKRDLEQLLQRIEEAEVEIYILLYKEVAIALKINSVYSKRRLLSIHENVKVLCYLDHFSTGVYLWSHHEKLVIVDYRVGFIGGLDLCFGWYNTPSQR
;
A
#
# COMPACT_ATOMS: atom_id res chain seq x y z
N MET A 1 6.35 4.75 3.81
CA MET A 1 4.98 4.79 4.37
C MET A 1 4.54 3.45 4.99
N VAL A 2 5.42 2.47 5.18
CA VAL A 2 5.05 1.13 5.66
C VAL A 2 5.16 1.07 7.19
N LYS A 3 4.14 0.54 7.87
CA LYS A 3 4.14 0.32 9.32
C LYS A 3 4.84 -0.99 9.68
N ARG A 4 5.57 -1.01 10.79
CA ARG A 4 6.24 -2.22 11.30
C ARG A 4 5.27 -3.38 11.61
N ASP A 5 4.07 -3.07 12.07
CA ASP A 5 3.06 -4.09 12.39
C ASP A 5 2.47 -4.73 11.12
N LEU A 6 2.36 -3.94 10.04
CA LEU A 6 1.98 -4.46 8.74
C LEU A 6 3.05 -5.41 8.20
N GLU A 7 4.33 -5.04 8.32
CA GLU A 7 5.44 -5.91 7.90
C GLU A 7 5.42 -7.27 8.63
N GLN A 8 5.23 -7.26 9.96
CA GLN A 8 5.12 -8.47 10.75
C GLN A 8 3.89 -9.32 10.39
N LEU A 9 2.76 -8.68 10.09
CA LEU A 9 1.55 -9.38 9.67
C LEU A 9 1.76 -10.09 8.33
N LEU A 10 2.34 -9.39 7.34
CA LEU A 10 2.60 -9.95 6.02
C LEU A 10 3.55 -11.16 6.12
N GLN A 11 4.57 -11.06 6.97
CA GLN A 11 5.50 -12.16 7.23
C GLN A 11 4.83 -13.39 7.88
N ARG A 12 3.79 -13.19 8.71
CA ARG A 12 3.04 -14.31 9.33
C ARG A 12 2.03 -14.94 8.38
N ILE A 13 1.37 -14.14 7.54
CA ILE A 13 0.41 -14.61 6.54
C ILE A 13 1.11 -15.50 5.49
N GLU A 14 2.37 -15.18 5.22
CA GLU A 14 3.25 -15.94 4.34
C GLU A 14 3.57 -17.36 4.82
N GLU A 15 3.74 -17.58 6.14
CA GLU A 15 3.92 -18.93 6.70
C GLU A 15 2.73 -19.86 6.39
N ALA A 16 1.59 -19.29 5.98
CA ALA A 16 0.39 -19.99 5.54
C ALA A 16 0.27 -20.11 4.01
N GLU A 17 1.36 -19.92 3.25
CA GLU A 17 1.43 -20.06 1.78
C GLU A 17 0.49 -19.12 1.00
N VAL A 18 0.23 -17.93 1.53
CA VAL A 18 -0.66 -16.94 0.91
C VAL A 18 0.10 -16.04 -0.07
N GLU A 19 -0.46 -15.84 -1.27
CA GLU A 19 0.03 -14.84 -2.22
C GLU A 19 -0.50 -13.44 -1.90
N ILE A 20 0.39 -12.43 -1.86
CA ILE A 20 0.04 -11.06 -1.49
C ILE A 20 0.30 -10.12 -2.67
N TYR A 21 -0.74 -9.45 -3.15
CA TYR A 21 -0.67 -8.48 -4.24
C TYR A 21 -0.97 -7.07 -3.73
N ILE A 22 -0.06 -6.12 -3.96
CA ILE A 22 -0.18 -4.74 -3.48
C ILE A 22 -0.07 -3.78 -4.66
N LEU A 23 -1.09 -2.94 -4.85
CA LEU A 23 -1.06 -1.81 -5.78
C LEU A 23 -0.85 -0.51 -4.99
N LEU A 24 0.17 0.26 -5.38
CA LEU A 24 0.47 1.57 -4.82
C LEU A 24 0.35 2.65 -5.89
N TYR A 25 -0.18 3.81 -5.52
CA TYR A 25 -0.05 5.01 -6.32
C TYR A 25 1.43 5.40 -6.46
N LYS A 26 1.89 5.63 -7.68
CA LYS A 26 3.19 6.26 -7.95
C LYS A 26 3.00 7.77 -7.95
N GLU A 27 3.70 8.48 -7.09
CA GLU A 27 3.56 9.93 -6.95
C GLU A 27 4.46 10.73 -7.89
N VAL A 28 4.04 11.99 -8.14
CA VAL A 28 4.95 13.05 -8.58
C VAL A 28 5.80 13.49 -7.38
N ALA A 29 7.03 12.99 -7.30
CA ALA A 29 7.92 13.14 -6.14
C ALA A 29 8.22 14.59 -5.73
N ILE A 30 8.12 15.55 -6.66
CA ILE A 30 8.29 16.99 -6.37
C ILE A 30 7.09 17.55 -5.59
N ALA A 31 5.89 16.99 -5.81
CA ALA A 31 4.64 17.49 -5.22
C ALA A 31 4.23 16.75 -3.95
N LEU A 32 4.56 15.46 -3.82
CA LEU A 32 4.07 14.60 -2.74
C LEU A 32 5.20 13.84 -2.04
N LYS A 33 5.10 13.74 -0.70
CA LYS A 33 6.10 13.10 0.18
C LYS A 33 5.66 11.70 0.67
N ILE A 34 4.99 10.91 -0.17
CA ILE A 34 4.53 9.57 0.21
C ILE A 34 5.60 8.48 0.04
N ASN A 35 6.57 8.71 -0.86
CA ASN A 35 7.70 7.82 -1.13
C ASN A 35 7.26 6.39 -1.46
N SER A 36 6.51 6.23 -2.55
CA SER A 36 6.02 4.92 -3.02
C SER A 36 7.18 3.98 -3.37
N VAL A 37 8.28 4.52 -3.91
CA VAL A 37 9.48 3.74 -4.25
C VAL A 37 10.10 3.09 -3.01
N TYR A 38 10.24 3.83 -1.91
CA TYR A 38 10.71 3.27 -0.64
C TYR A 38 9.77 2.17 -0.15
N SER A 39 8.46 2.44 -0.17
CA SER A 39 7.45 1.48 0.31
C SER A 39 7.44 0.20 -0.52
N LYS A 40 7.55 0.31 -1.85
CA LYS A 40 7.71 -0.82 -2.77
C LYS A 40 8.95 -1.65 -2.43
N ARG A 41 10.12 -1.01 -2.29
CA ARG A 41 11.37 -1.71 -1.96
C ARG A 41 11.26 -2.45 -0.64
N ARG A 42 10.67 -1.81 0.38
CA ARG A 42 10.51 -2.38 1.71
C ARG A 42 9.55 -3.57 1.73
N LEU A 43 8.43 -3.49 1.01
CA LEU A 43 7.44 -4.57 0.93
C LEU A 43 7.98 -5.77 0.12
N LEU A 44 8.67 -5.51 -1.00
CA LEU A 44 9.32 -6.57 -1.77
C LEU A 44 10.46 -7.26 -1.01
N SER A 45 11.06 -6.60 -0.03
CA SER A 45 12.12 -7.20 0.80
C SER A 45 11.57 -8.08 1.93
N ILE A 46 10.25 -8.21 2.07
CA ILE A 46 9.65 -9.06 3.12
C ILE A 46 9.77 -10.52 2.69
N HIS A 47 9.25 -10.86 1.50
CA HIS A 47 9.25 -12.22 0.98
C HIS A 47 8.90 -12.30 -0.52
N GLU A 48 9.22 -13.42 -1.17
CA GLU A 48 8.98 -13.67 -2.60
C GLU A 48 7.49 -13.71 -3.00
N ASN A 49 6.61 -14.12 -2.09
CA ASN A 49 5.15 -14.17 -2.32
C ASN A 49 4.50 -12.77 -2.29
N VAL A 50 5.26 -11.73 -1.90
CA VAL A 50 4.78 -10.34 -1.91
C VAL A 50 5.10 -9.68 -3.25
N LYS A 51 4.05 -9.39 -4.02
CA LYS A 51 4.16 -8.72 -5.33
C LYS A 51 3.63 -7.30 -5.22
N VAL A 52 4.46 -6.32 -5.59
CA VAL A 52 4.12 -4.89 -5.48
C VAL A 52 4.22 -4.17 -6.81
N LEU A 53 3.12 -3.55 -7.22
CA LEU A 53 3.05 -2.68 -8.39
C LEU A 53 2.89 -1.23 -7.95
N CYS A 54 3.70 -0.33 -8.50
CA CYS A 54 3.50 1.11 -8.38
C CYS A 54 3.04 1.63 -9.74
N TYR A 55 1.82 2.17 -9.81
CA TYR A 55 1.24 2.63 -11.07
C TYR A 55 0.73 4.06 -10.94
N LEU A 56 1.39 4.93 -11.68
CA LEU A 56 0.92 5.67 -12.85
C LEU A 56 2.22 6.27 -13.41
N ASP A 57 2.63 5.91 -14.63
CA ASP A 57 3.87 6.49 -15.15
C ASP A 57 3.60 7.88 -15.72
N HIS A 58 3.71 8.90 -14.86
CA HIS A 58 3.35 10.28 -15.18
C HIS A 58 4.08 10.83 -16.42
N PHE A 59 5.32 10.42 -16.66
CA PHE A 59 6.11 10.93 -17.79
C PHE A 59 5.61 10.41 -19.14
N SER A 60 5.29 9.12 -19.24
CA SER A 60 4.81 8.52 -20.48
C SER A 60 3.33 8.79 -20.74
N THR A 61 2.53 8.98 -19.69
CA THR A 61 1.08 9.19 -19.79
C THR A 61 0.68 10.66 -19.89
N GLY A 62 1.53 11.59 -19.46
CA GLY A 62 1.19 13.02 -19.39
C GLY A 62 0.15 13.36 -18.32
N VAL A 63 -0.22 12.41 -17.47
CA VAL A 63 -1.24 12.55 -16.42
C VAL A 63 -0.55 12.87 -15.10
N TYR A 64 -0.61 14.13 -14.65
CA TYR A 64 0.10 14.60 -13.44
C TYR A 64 -0.83 14.94 -12.26
N LEU A 65 -2.10 15.18 -12.51
CA LEU A 65 -3.05 15.74 -11.52
C LEU A 65 -4.03 14.69 -10.95
N TRP A 66 -3.95 13.46 -11.42
CA TRP A 66 -4.85 12.37 -11.02
C TRP A 66 -4.08 11.28 -10.27
N SER A 67 -4.76 10.63 -9.33
CA SER A 67 -4.17 9.58 -8.50
C SER A 67 -5.08 8.36 -8.37
N HIS A 68 -4.45 7.22 -8.08
CA HIS A 68 -5.13 6.05 -7.53
C HIS A 68 -5.45 6.33 -6.06
N HIS A 69 -6.67 6.80 -5.80
CA HIS A 69 -7.10 7.24 -4.48
C HIS A 69 -7.97 6.21 -3.75
N GLU A 70 -8.22 5.05 -4.35
CA GLU A 70 -8.88 3.92 -3.73
C GLU A 70 -8.10 3.40 -2.52
N LYS A 71 -8.83 2.96 -1.48
CA LYS A 71 -8.28 2.21 -0.35
C LYS A 71 -9.10 0.93 -0.21
N LEU A 72 -8.48 -0.18 -0.54
CA LEU A 72 -9.13 -1.48 -0.66
C LEU A 72 -8.22 -2.59 -0.12
N VAL A 73 -8.80 -3.53 0.62
CA VAL A 73 -8.16 -4.80 0.98
C VAL A 73 -9.14 -5.92 0.69
N ILE A 74 -8.72 -6.93 -0.09
CA ILE A 74 -9.53 -8.11 -0.39
C ILE A 74 -8.78 -9.34 0.14
N VAL A 75 -9.48 -10.20 0.87
CA VAL A 75 -8.97 -11.46 1.42
C VAL A 75 -9.76 -12.61 0.79
N ASP A 76 -9.03 -13.56 0.19
CA ASP A 76 -9.54 -14.79 -0.44
C ASP A 76 -10.68 -14.58 -1.45
N TYR A 77 -10.79 -13.38 -2.03
CA TYR A 77 -11.92 -12.96 -2.87
C TYR A 77 -13.30 -13.11 -2.21
N ARG A 78 -13.35 -13.19 -0.88
CA ARG A 78 -14.58 -13.40 -0.09
C ARG A 78 -14.93 -12.20 0.77
N VAL A 79 -13.91 -11.54 1.33
CA VAL A 79 -14.09 -10.39 2.22
C VAL A 79 -13.37 -9.20 1.62
N GLY A 80 -14.08 -8.07 1.48
CA GLY A 80 -13.55 -6.82 0.96
C GLY A 80 -13.76 -5.67 1.94
N PHE A 81 -12.72 -4.89 2.19
CA PHE A 81 -12.75 -3.66 2.95
C PHE A 81 -12.52 -2.48 2.02
N ILE A 82 -13.46 -1.55 1.94
CA ILE A 82 -13.37 -0.32 1.14
C ILE A 82 -13.67 0.89 2.01
N GLY A 83 -12.96 2.01 1.80
CA GLY A 83 -13.24 3.24 2.53
C GLY A 83 -12.22 4.34 2.29
N GLY A 84 -12.15 5.28 3.24
CA GLY A 84 -11.22 6.41 3.21
C GLY A 84 -9.90 6.20 3.97
N LEU A 85 -9.71 5.05 4.61
CA LEU A 85 -8.56 4.80 5.49
C LEU A 85 -7.43 4.11 4.74
N ASP A 86 -6.29 4.79 4.59
CA ASP A 86 -5.06 4.19 4.08
C ASP A 86 -4.34 3.38 5.19
N LEU A 87 -3.68 2.29 4.81
CA LEU A 87 -2.79 1.53 5.70
C LEU A 87 -1.44 2.25 5.89
N CYS A 88 -1.48 3.50 6.35
CA CYS A 88 -0.30 4.33 6.56
C CYS A 88 -0.31 5.08 7.90
N PHE A 89 0.81 5.72 8.22
CA PHE A 89 0.99 6.48 9.45
C PHE A 89 -0.05 7.61 9.58
N GLY A 90 -0.48 7.91 10.81
CA GLY A 90 -1.42 9.00 11.10
C GLY A 90 -2.91 8.66 11.00
N TRP A 91 -3.29 7.53 10.41
CA TRP A 91 -4.71 7.16 10.25
C TRP A 91 -5.34 6.39 11.40
N TYR A 92 -4.53 5.84 12.31
CA TYR A 92 -5.08 5.16 13.47
C TYR A 92 -5.56 6.20 14.48
N ASN A 93 -6.84 6.15 14.83
CA ASN A 93 -7.44 6.99 15.85
C ASN A 93 -8.54 6.19 16.58
N THR A 94 -8.91 6.65 17.76
CA THR A 94 -10.04 6.11 18.53
C THR A 94 -11.16 7.15 18.64
N PRO A 95 -12.38 6.77 19.03
CA PRO A 95 -13.46 7.74 19.26
C PRO A 95 -13.12 8.80 20.31
N SER A 96 -12.17 8.52 21.21
CA SER A 96 -11.69 9.49 22.19
C SER A 96 -10.82 10.61 21.59
N GLN A 97 -10.42 10.48 20.32
CA GLN A 97 -9.62 11.45 19.55
C GLN A 97 -8.31 11.88 20.23
N ARG A 98 -7.77 11.03 21.11
CA ARG A 98 -6.50 11.22 21.78
C ARG A 98 -5.33 10.72 20.95
#